data_AF-A0A1V5U3S6-F1
#
_entry.id   AF-A0A1V5U3S6-F1
#
_cell.length_a   1.000
_cell.length_b   1.000
_cell.length_c   1.000
_cell.angle_alpha   90.00
_cell.angle_beta   90.00
_cell.angle_gamma   90.00
#
_symmetry.space_group_name_H-M   'P 1'
#
loop_
_entity.id
_entity.type
_entity.pdbx_description
1 polymer ?
#
loop_
_entity_poly.entity_id
_entity_poly.type
_entity_poly.pdbx_seq_one_letter_code
_entity_poly.pdbx_strand_id
1 'polypeptide(L)'
;MIRIFSGILLFFIGFVSFSAMNGSPVALFINVHGLLLAFFFITAGFVASGWNAADLFNALNAKIENESHALRLIEMLSYMEKISVISSIIGLINGVVLILFNLGEASRIGPAAAVAILMPLYCAVFYLFAAIIKSRVKLSMGRIAVK
;
A
#
# COMPACT_ATOMS: atom_id res chain seq x y z
N MET A 1 0.61 9.13 -16.47
CA MET A 1 0.69 7.65 -16.41
C MET A 1 2.12 7.09 -16.55
N ILE A 2 2.87 7.40 -17.63
CA ILE A 2 4.23 6.84 -17.88
C ILE A 2 5.19 6.95 -16.69
N ARG A 3 5.20 8.08 -15.96
CA ARG A 3 6.08 8.29 -14.80
C ARG A 3 5.74 7.44 -13.55
N ILE A 4 4.47 7.11 -13.35
CA ILE A 4 4.07 6.23 -12.23
C ILE A 4 4.47 4.79 -12.57
N PHE A 5 4.18 4.37 -13.81
CA PHE A 5 4.62 3.08 -14.32
C PHE A 5 6.14 2.92 -14.27
N SER A 6 6.90 3.94 -14.66
CA SER A 6 8.37 3.91 -14.54
C SER A 6 8.85 3.86 -13.10
N GLY A 7 8.16 4.54 -12.17
CA GLY A 7 8.48 4.49 -10.74
C GLY A 7 8.22 3.12 -10.11
N ILE A 8 7.06 2.51 -10.41
CA ILE A 8 6.74 1.14 -10.00
C ILE A 8 7.77 0.17 -10.58
N LEU A 9 8.10 0.30 -11.86
CA LEU A 9 9.10 -0.52 -12.53
C LEU A 9 10.48 -0.39 -11.87
N LEU A 10 10.94 0.83 -11.60
CA LEU A 10 12.21 1.08 -10.91
C LEU A 10 12.23 0.51 -9.50
N PHE A 11 11.12 0.62 -8.77
CA PHE A 11 10.98 0.00 -7.45
C PHE A 11 11.13 -1.52 -7.53
N PHE A 12 10.43 -2.18 -8.46
CA PHE A 12 10.54 -3.62 -8.67
C PHE A 12 11.96 -4.03 -9.10
N ILE A 13 12.59 -3.31 -10.02
CA ILE A 13 13.97 -3.56 -10.45
C ILE A 13 14.93 -3.42 -9.27
N GLY A 14 14.81 -2.36 -8.47
CA GLY A 14 15.64 -2.14 -7.28
C GLY A 14 15.43 -3.25 -6.24
N PHE A 15 14.20 -3.67 -6.04
CA PHE A 15 13.86 -4.76 -5.12
C PHE A 15 14.45 -6.11 -5.57
N VAL A 16 14.29 -6.47 -6.84
CA VAL A 16 14.88 -7.68 -7.43
C VAL A 16 16.41 -7.64 -7.35
N SER A 17 17.01 -6.48 -7.64
CA SER A 17 18.47 -6.29 -7.56
C SER A 17 18.96 -6.44 -6.12
N PHE A 18 18.26 -5.86 -5.15
CA PHE A 18 18.55 -6.04 -3.73
C PHE A 18 18.48 -7.52 -3.32
N SER A 19 17.42 -8.22 -3.70
CA SER A 19 17.28 -9.66 -3.43
C SER A 19 18.41 -10.49 -4.05
N ALA A 20 18.76 -10.20 -5.31
CA ALA A 20 19.86 -10.87 -6.02
C ALA A 20 21.22 -10.63 -5.35
N MET A 21 21.52 -9.40 -4.92
CA MET A 21 22.75 -9.06 -4.22
C MET A 21 22.89 -9.76 -2.86
N ASN A 22 21.76 -10.06 -2.21
CA ASN A 22 21.73 -10.79 -0.93
C ASN A 22 21.54 -12.31 -1.11
N GLY A 23 21.68 -12.83 -2.34
CA GLY A 23 21.53 -14.26 -2.65
C GLY A 23 20.17 -14.84 -2.27
N SER A 24 19.15 -14.01 -2.11
CA SER A 24 17.85 -14.40 -1.57
C SER A 24 16.80 -14.40 -2.69
N PRO A 25 16.05 -15.48 -2.90
CA PRO A 25 14.99 -15.49 -3.91
C PRO A 25 13.89 -14.49 -3.55
N VAL A 26 13.45 -13.69 -4.54
CA VAL A 26 12.36 -12.70 -4.40
C VAL A 26 11.08 -13.35 -3.85
N ALA A 27 10.84 -14.62 -4.18
CA ALA A 27 9.72 -15.42 -3.70
C ALA A 27 9.64 -15.50 -2.16
N LEU A 28 10.75 -15.37 -1.43
CA LEU A 28 10.74 -15.33 0.05
C LEU A 28 10.00 -14.13 0.60
N PHE A 29 9.97 -13.03 -0.16
CA PHE A 29 9.30 -11.80 0.23
C PHE A 29 7.87 -11.72 -0.33
N ILE A 30 7.40 -12.75 -1.05
CA ILE A 30 6.05 -12.82 -1.61
C ILE A 30 5.27 -13.88 -0.83
N ASN A 31 4.68 -13.45 0.28
CA ASN A 31 3.69 -14.22 1.01
C ASN A 31 2.31 -13.89 0.44
N VAL A 32 1.80 -14.78 -0.42
CA VAL A 32 0.51 -14.60 -1.12
C VAL A 32 -0.64 -14.36 -0.12
N HIS A 33 -0.65 -15.07 1.01
CA HIS A 33 -1.68 -14.92 2.03
C HIS A 33 -1.68 -13.52 2.64
N GLY A 34 -0.51 -13.03 3.06
CA GLY A 34 -0.36 -11.67 3.60
C GLY A 34 -0.67 -10.60 2.55
N LEU A 35 -0.27 -10.80 1.30
CA LEU A 35 -0.58 -9.87 0.22
C LEU A 35 -2.09 -9.78 -0.05
N LEU A 36 -2.77 -10.92 -0.12
CA LEU A 36 -4.23 -10.99 -0.29
C LEU A 36 -4.96 -10.35 0.88
N LEU A 37 -4.48 -10.58 2.10
CA LEU A 37 -5.08 -9.98 3.30
C LEU A 37 -4.91 -8.45 3.31
N ALA A 38 -3.74 -7.94 2.92
CA ALA A 38 -3.49 -6.51 2.79
C ALA A 38 -4.41 -5.89 1.72
N PHE A 39 -4.50 -6.54 0.56
CA PHE A 39 -5.39 -6.09 -0.51
C PHE A 39 -6.85 -6.10 -0.07
N PHE A 40 -7.29 -7.15 0.64
CA PHE A 40 -8.65 -7.26 1.16
C PHE A 40 -9.01 -6.10 2.08
N PHE A 41 -8.20 -5.79 3.10
CA PHE A 41 -8.53 -4.71 4.04
C PHE A 41 -8.50 -3.33 3.39
N ILE A 42 -7.52 -3.08 2.52
CA ILE A 42 -7.40 -1.80 1.82
C ILE A 42 -8.57 -1.60 0.86
N THR A 43 -8.94 -2.62 0.08
CA THR A 43 -10.08 -2.54 -0.85
C THR A 43 -11.41 -2.48 -0.12
N ALA A 44 -11.61 -3.27 0.93
CA ALA A 44 -12.81 -3.22 1.75
C ALA A 44 -13.00 -1.84 2.39
N GLY A 45 -11.93 -1.26 2.94
CA GLY A 45 -11.97 0.09 3.49
C GLY A 45 -12.25 1.15 2.43
N PHE A 46 -11.68 1.02 1.23
CA PHE A 46 -11.99 1.91 0.10
C PHE A 46 -13.46 1.79 -0.32
N VAL A 47 -14.02 0.58 -0.43
CA VAL A 47 -15.45 0.39 -0.76
C VAL A 47 -16.37 0.96 0.32
N ALA A 48 -16.02 0.78 1.60
CA ALA A 48 -16.83 1.28 2.73
C ALA A 48 -16.85 2.81 2.87
N SER A 49 -15.94 3.51 2.20
CA SER A 49 -15.73 4.94 2.37
C SER A 49 -16.55 5.84 1.44
N GLY A 50 -17.21 5.27 0.43
CA GLY A 50 -18.08 6.02 -0.49
C GLY A 50 -17.36 6.74 -1.64
N TRP A 51 -16.03 6.69 -1.71
CA TRP A 51 -15.31 7.11 -2.93
C TRP A 51 -15.41 6.05 -4.03
N ASN A 52 -15.28 6.50 -5.27
CA ASN A 52 -15.40 5.66 -6.45
C ASN A 52 -14.07 5.62 -7.22
N ALA A 53 -13.95 4.63 -8.12
CA ALA A 53 -12.71 4.43 -8.88
C ALA A 53 -12.31 5.67 -9.72
N ALA A 54 -13.30 6.47 -10.14
CA ALA A 54 -13.08 7.73 -10.85
C ALA A 54 -12.24 8.71 -10.02
N ASP A 55 -12.54 8.89 -8.73
CA ASP A 55 -11.76 9.73 -7.82
C ASP A 55 -10.31 9.24 -7.73
N LEU A 56 -10.10 7.92 -7.64
CA LEU A 56 -8.76 7.32 -7.64
C LEU A 56 -8.01 7.58 -8.95
N PHE A 57 -8.65 7.41 -10.11
CA PHE A 57 -8.04 7.72 -11.40
C PHE A 57 -7.74 9.21 -11.58
N ASN A 58 -8.60 10.09 -11.07
CA ASN A 58 -8.37 11.53 -11.07
C ASN A 58 -7.16 11.90 -10.21
N ALA A 59 -7.04 11.31 -9.02
CA ALA A 59 -5.87 11.47 -8.15
C ALA A 59 -4.57 10.97 -8.81
N LEU A 60 -4.58 9.76 -9.38
CA LEU A 60 -3.41 9.18 -10.07
C LEU A 60 -2.90 10.06 -11.22
N ASN A 61 -3.84 10.65 -11.96
CA ASN A 61 -3.53 11.53 -13.08
C ASN A 61 -3.33 12.99 -12.66
N ALA A 62 -3.52 13.33 -11.39
CA ALA A 62 -3.56 14.70 -10.88
C ALA A 62 -4.49 15.60 -11.71
N LYS A 63 -5.64 15.05 -12.15
CA LYS A 63 -6.70 15.79 -12.82
C LYS A 63 -7.54 16.49 -11.77
N ILE A 64 -7.39 17.80 -11.70
CA ILE A 64 -8.09 18.65 -10.73
C ILE A 64 -8.96 19.62 -11.50
N GLU A 65 -10.24 19.66 -11.16
CA GLU A 65 -11.23 20.52 -11.81
C GLU A 65 -11.40 21.85 -11.08
N ASN A 66 -11.38 21.80 -9.74
CA ASN A 66 -11.49 22.96 -8.85
C ASN A 66 -10.88 22.62 -7.48
N GLU A 67 -10.82 23.60 -6.58
CA GLU A 67 -10.26 23.44 -5.24
C GLU A 67 -11.00 22.41 -4.39
N SER A 68 -12.34 22.41 -4.43
CA SER A 68 -13.17 21.45 -3.69
C SER A 68 -12.89 20.00 -4.12
N HIS A 69 -12.76 19.77 -5.43
CA HIS A 69 -12.38 18.48 -5.99
C HIS A 69 -10.96 18.09 -5.53
N ALA A 70 -10.00 19.02 -5.49
CA ALA A 70 -8.66 18.74 -4.97
C ALA A 70 -8.67 18.29 -3.51
N LEU A 71 -9.44 18.98 -2.66
CA LEU A 71 -9.58 18.65 -1.24
C LEU A 71 -10.18 17.25 -1.06
N ARG A 72 -11.23 16.91 -1.82
CA ARG A 72 -11.82 15.56 -1.83
C ARG A 72 -10.81 14.48 -2.19
N LEU A 73 -9.98 14.71 -3.22
CA LEU A 73 -8.93 13.76 -3.61
C LEU A 73 -7.86 13.60 -2.52
N ILE A 74 -7.47 14.70 -1.86
CA ILE A 74 -6.51 14.68 -0.74
C ILE A 74 -7.07 13.93 0.47
N GLU A 75 -8.36 14.10 0.76
CA GLU A 75 -9.05 13.40 1.85
C GLU A 75 -9.08 11.89 1.59
N MET A 76 -9.50 11.47 0.40
CA MET A 76 -9.49 10.06 -0.02
C MET A 76 -8.09 9.44 0.15
N LEU A 77 -7.03 10.10 -0.33
CA LEU A 77 -5.66 9.59 -0.21
C LEU A 77 -5.18 9.54 1.25
N SER A 78 -5.57 10.52 2.07
CA SER A 78 -5.26 10.53 3.50
C SER A 78 -5.99 9.40 4.23
N TYR A 79 -7.17 9.02 3.78
CA TYR A 79 -7.88 7.86 4.32
C TYR A 79 -7.25 6.53 3.88
N MET A 80 -6.82 6.41 2.63
CA MET A 80 -6.06 5.24 2.15
C MET A 80 -4.77 5.02 2.96
N GLU A 81 -4.06 6.10 3.30
CA GLU A 81 -2.92 6.06 4.22
C GLU A 81 -3.31 5.49 5.59
N LYS A 82 -4.41 5.97 6.19
CA LYS A 82 -4.89 5.49 7.49
C LYS A 82 -5.27 4.02 7.46
N ILE A 83 -6.02 3.57 6.45
CA ILE A 83 -6.38 2.15 6.32
C ILE A 83 -5.13 1.30 6.16
N SER A 84 -4.14 1.75 5.39
CA SER A 84 -2.90 0.99 5.21
C SER A 84 -2.22 0.74 6.57
N VAL A 85 -2.15 1.76 7.43
CA VAL A 85 -1.61 1.61 8.80
C VAL A 85 -2.48 0.67 9.64
N ILE A 86 -3.80 0.82 9.65
CA ILE A 86 -4.69 -0.06 10.43
C ILE A 86 -4.54 -1.52 9.97
N SER A 87 -4.54 -1.75 8.66
CA SER A 87 -4.37 -3.06 8.05
C SER A 87 -3.02 -3.69 8.39
N SER A 88 -1.97 -2.87 8.51
CA SER A 88 -0.64 -3.34 8.95
C SER A 88 -0.68 -3.93 10.36
N ILE A 89 -1.39 -3.28 11.29
CA ILE A 89 -1.52 -3.72 12.67
C ILE A 89 -2.35 -5.00 12.74
N ILE A 90 -3.46 -5.06 11.99
CA ILE A 90 -4.31 -6.26 11.95
C ILE A 90 -3.51 -7.47 11.42
N GLY A 91 -2.75 -7.29 10.34
CA GLY A 91 -1.93 -8.38 9.79
C GLY A 91 -0.79 -8.81 10.71
N LEU A 92 -0.16 -7.86 11.43
CA LEU A 92 0.84 -8.17 12.46
C LEU A 92 0.23 -9.03 13.56
N ILE A 93 -0.92 -8.62 14.12
CA ILE A 93 -1.62 -9.37 15.17
C ILE A 93 -2.01 -10.77 14.67
N ASN A 94 -2.54 -10.87 13.45
CA ASN A 94 -2.93 -12.15 12.87
C ASN A 94 -1.73 -13.10 12.71
N GLY A 95 -0.59 -12.58 12.22
CA GLY A 95 0.64 -13.38 12.13
C GLY A 95 1.15 -13.85 13.49
N VAL A 96 1.08 -13.02 14.53
CA VAL A 96 1.43 -13.40 15.91
C VAL A 96 0.49 -14.50 16.42
N VAL A 97 -0.83 -14.37 16.22
CA VAL A 97 -1.81 -15.40 16.59
C VAL A 97 -1.49 -16.72 15.88
N LEU A 98 -1.14 -16.69 14.60
CA LEU A 98 -0.74 -17.88 13.84
C LEU A 98 0.55 -18.52 14.39
N ILE A 99 1.53 -17.72 14.83
CA ILE A 99 2.74 -18.26 15.48
C ILE A 99 2.35 -18.99 16.76
N LEU A 100 1.55 -18.36 17.62
CA LEU A 100 1.12 -18.92 18.91
C LEU A 100 0.30 -20.21 18.71
N PHE A 101 -0.56 -20.24 17.69
CA PHE A 101 -1.34 -21.42 17.34
C PHE A 101 -0.46 -22.60 16.89
N ASN A 102 0.69 -22.34 16.28
CA ASN A 102 1.57 -23.35 15.71
C ASN A 102 2.80 -23.67 16.59
N LEU A 103 2.80 -23.33 17.88
CA LEU A 103 3.94 -23.57 18.78
C LEU A 103 4.36 -25.05 18.87
N GLY A 104 3.43 -25.98 18.63
CA GLY A 104 3.72 -27.42 18.63
C GLY A 104 4.41 -27.93 17.36
N GLU A 105 4.49 -27.14 16.29
CA GLU A 105 4.99 -27.58 14.99
C GLU A 105 5.91 -26.52 14.35
N ALA A 106 7.21 -26.64 14.60
CA ALA A 106 8.22 -25.65 14.21
C ALA A 106 8.23 -25.31 12.71
N SER A 107 7.86 -26.27 11.84
CA SER A 107 7.76 -26.07 10.39
C SER A 107 6.72 -25.01 9.99
N ARG A 108 5.73 -24.75 10.83
CA ARG A 108 4.63 -23.79 10.57
C ARG A 108 4.87 -22.41 11.16
N ILE A 109 5.86 -22.25 12.03
CA ILE A 109 6.22 -20.97 12.64
C ILE A 109 6.78 -20.00 11.59
N GLY A 110 7.64 -20.48 10.69
CA GLY A 110 8.24 -19.66 9.63
C GLY A 110 7.21 -18.95 8.73
N PRO A 111 6.25 -19.68 8.14
CA PRO A 111 5.15 -19.07 7.36
C PRO A 111 4.30 -18.08 8.16
N ALA A 112 4.02 -18.36 9.44
CA ALA A 112 3.25 -17.46 10.30
C ALA A 112 4.02 -16.16 10.61
N ALA A 113 5.34 -16.27 10.87
CA ALA A 113 6.21 -15.11 11.04
C ALA A 113 6.32 -14.27 9.76
N ALA A 114 6.32 -14.92 8.59
CA ALA A 114 6.28 -14.21 7.31
C ALA A 114 5.02 -13.35 7.18
N VAL A 115 3.84 -13.84 7.59
CA VAL A 115 2.62 -13.01 7.60
C VAL A 115 2.77 -11.82 8.57
N ALA A 116 3.30 -12.06 9.77
CA ALA A 116 3.45 -11.02 10.79
C ALA A 116 4.35 -9.85 10.33
N ILE A 117 5.43 -10.15 9.61
CA ILE A 117 6.45 -9.17 9.22
C ILE A 117 6.16 -8.59 7.83
N LEU A 118 5.79 -9.43 6.86
CA LEU A 118 5.61 -8.97 5.48
C LEU A 118 4.32 -8.19 5.29
N MET A 119 3.29 -8.44 6.10
CA MET A 119 2.06 -7.65 5.96
C MET A 119 2.27 -6.16 6.28
N PRO A 120 2.91 -5.78 7.41
CA PRO A 120 3.28 -4.39 7.62
C PRO A 120 4.12 -3.80 6.49
N LEU A 121 5.06 -4.58 5.94
CA LEU A 121 5.86 -4.15 4.80
C LEU A 121 4.99 -3.86 3.57
N TYR A 122 4.05 -4.74 3.21
CA TYR A 122 3.15 -4.52 2.07
C TYR A 122 2.27 -3.29 2.28
N CYS A 123 1.68 -3.14 3.46
CA CYS A 123 0.88 -1.98 3.83
C CYS A 123 1.70 -0.68 3.80
N ALA A 124 2.97 -0.72 4.20
CA ALA A 124 3.87 0.44 4.10
C ALA A 124 4.11 0.86 2.64
N VAL A 125 4.21 -0.10 1.71
CA VAL A 125 4.30 0.21 0.27
C VAL A 125 3.01 0.90 -0.23
N PHE A 126 1.83 0.41 0.16
CA PHE A 126 0.56 1.07 -0.17
C PHE A 126 0.45 2.48 0.42
N TYR A 127 0.87 2.65 1.68
CA TYR A 127 0.94 3.96 2.33
C TYR A 127 1.82 4.93 1.55
N LEU A 128 3.04 4.51 1.19
CA LEU A 128 3.98 5.34 0.42
C LEU A 128 3.37 5.76 -0.92
N PHE A 129 2.68 4.85 -1.59
CA PHE A 129 2.02 5.14 -2.85
C PHE A 129 0.93 6.22 -2.69
N ALA A 130 0.06 6.08 -1.70
CA ALA A 130 -0.98 7.08 -1.39
C ALA A 130 -0.36 8.44 -1.01
N ALA A 131 0.69 8.46 -0.19
CA ALA A 131 1.37 9.67 0.24
C ALA A 131 2.04 10.43 -0.93
N ILE A 132 2.67 9.71 -1.86
CA ILE A 132 3.28 10.30 -3.05
C ILE A 132 2.21 10.93 -3.95
N ILE A 133 1.11 10.22 -4.19
CA ILE A 133 0.01 10.75 -5.01
C ILE A 133 -0.60 11.99 -4.33
N LYS A 134 -0.78 11.96 -3.01
CA LYS A 134 -1.34 13.07 -2.23
C LYS A 134 -0.47 14.32 -2.37
N SER A 135 0.85 14.17 -2.25
CA SER A 135 1.79 15.28 -2.46
C SER A 135 1.69 15.86 -3.87
N ARG A 136 1.48 15.04 -4.89
CA ARG A 136 1.28 15.51 -6.28
C ARG A 136 -0.03 16.29 -6.44
N VAL A 137 -1.12 15.81 -5.85
CA VAL A 137 -2.42 16.50 -5.87
C VAL A 137 -2.29 17.87 -5.18
N LYS A 138 -1.62 17.94 -4.02
CA LYS A 138 -1.33 19.21 -3.32
C LYS A 138 -0.55 20.20 -4.18
N LEU A 139 0.50 19.73 -4.87
CA LEU A 139 1.28 20.58 -5.78
C LEU A 139 0.45 21.11 -6.96
N SER A 140 -0.43 20.27 -7.53
CA SER A 140 -1.32 20.68 -8.61
C SER A 140 -2.40 21.67 -8.13
N MET A 141 -2.93 21.50 -6.92
CA MET A 141 -3.88 22.44 -6.31
C MET A 141 -3.25 23.84 -6.14
N GLY A 142 -2.01 23.91 -5.64
CA GLY A 142 -1.29 25.18 -5.50
C GLY A 142 -1.10 25.93 -6.82
N ARG A 143 -1.06 25.24 -7.97
CA ARG A 143 -1.00 25.89 -9.29
C ARG A 143 -2.33 26.48 -9.76
N ILE A 144 -3.44 25.98 -9.23
CA ILE A 144 -4.79 26.49 -9.55
C ILE A 144 -5.08 27.73 -8.70
N ALA A 145 -4.67 27.74 -7.43
CA ALA A 145 -4.88 28.89 -6.53
C ALA A 145 -4.07 30.15 -6.91
N VAL A 146 -3.07 30.03 -7.78
CA VAL A 146 -2.23 31.14 -8.26
C VAL A 146 -2.76 31.73 -9.58
N LYS A 147 -3.75 31.09 -10.22
CA LYS A 147 -4.43 31.58 -11.41
C LYS A 147 -5.73 32.29 -11.06
#